data_AF-A0AAW3WHR3-F1
#
_entry.id   AF-A0AAW3WHR3-F1
#
_cell.length_a   1.000
_cell.length_b   1.000
_cell.length_c   1.000
_cell.angle_alpha   90.00
_cell.angle_beta   90.00
_cell.angle_gamma   90.00
#
_symmetry.space_group_name_H-M   'P 1'
#
loop_
_entity.id
_entity.type
_entity.pdbx_description
1 polymer ?
#
loop_
_entity_poly.entity_id
_entity_poly.type
_entity_poly.pdbx_seq_one_letter_code
_entity_poly.pdbx_strand_id
1 'polypeptide(L)'
;GQDLGLNIKYAIQEKPNGLAEAFIIGEEFIGDDNVAMVLGDNIFYGQSFSEHLKKAAALENGAYVFGYYVQNPKAFGVVEFDEEGKVISLEEKPKNPKSKYAVPGLYFYDNSVVEKAKALKPSEREELEITDLNKVYMEEGSLKVQLLGRGMAWLDTGNHASMLQASNFVEAVQSTQGTYIACLEEIAYRQGWISSQKVIDLSKSLMKTGYGKYLVDIVEEIEVQKSREEIAATN
;
A
#
# COMPACT_ATOMS: atom_id res chain seq x y z
N GLY A 1 11.55 -14.13 1.82
CA GLY A 1 10.11 -14.40 1.60
C GLY A 1 9.61 -15.49 2.53
N GLN A 2 10.12 -16.71 2.38
CA GLN A 2 9.62 -17.90 3.08
C GLN A 2 9.62 -17.78 4.61
N ASP A 3 10.59 -17.06 5.19
CA ASP A 3 10.61 -16.81 6.64
C ASP A 3 9.38 -16.07 7.18
N LEU A 4 8.66 -15.37 6.31
CA LEU A 4 7.42 -14.64 6.58
C LEU A 4 6.19 -15.33 5.97
N GLY A 5 6.34 -16.54 5.42
CA GLY A 5 5.28 -17.24 4.68
C GLY A 5 4.95 -16.62 3.32
N LEU A 6 5.85 -15.80 2.76
CA LEU A 6 5.66 -15.10 1.49
C LEU A 6 6.46 -15.74 0.34
N ASN A 7 5.90 -15.68 -0.87
CA ASN A 7 6.63 -15.95 -2.10
C ASN A 7 7.07 -14.62 -2.75
N ILE A 8 8.38 -14.36 -2.74
CA ILE A 8 8.94 -13.10 -3.25
C ILE A 8 9.77 -13.40 -4.51
N LYS A 9 9.44 -12.73 -5.61
CA LYS A 9 10.22 -12.73 -6.85
C LYS A 9 10.81 -11.34 -7.09
N TYR A 10 11.87 -11.29 -7.89
CA TYR A 10 12.58 -10.06 -8.24
C TYR A 10 12.66 -9.95 -9.76
N ALA A 11 12.50 -8.74 -10.28
CA ALA A 11 12.68 -8.40 -11.67
C ALA A 11 13.45 -7.08 -11.77
N ILE A 12 14.17 -6.89 -12.87
CA ILE A 12 14.98 -5.69 -13.10
C ILE A 12 14.16 -4.71 -13.94
N GLN A 13 14.13 -3.45 -13.51
CA GLN A 13 13.77 -2.32 -14.34
C GLN A 13 15.06 -1.66 -14.83
N GLU A 14 15.42 -1.86 -16.09
CA GLU A 14 16.70 -1.40 -16.66
C GLU A 14 16.84 0.12 -16.68
N LYS A 15 15.72 0.82 -16.87
CA LYS A 15 15.62 2.28 -16.89
C LYS A 15 14.31 2.70 -16.24
N PRO A 16 14.26 3.86 -15.57
CA PRO A 16 13.03 4.35 -14.96
C PRO A 16 12.06 4.88 -16.02
N ASN A 17 11.46 4.02 -16.84
CA ASN A 17 10.57 4.42 -17.95
C ASN A 17 9.13 4.69 -17.48
N GLY A 18 8.94 5.07 -16.21
CA GLY A 18 7.63 5.34 -15.62
C GLY A 18 7.02 4.15 -14.86
N LEU A 19 6.04 4.46 -14.01
CA LEU A 19 5.46 3.52 -13.04
C LEU A 19 4.64 2.41 -13.70
N ALA A 20 3.94 2.70 -14.80
CA ALA A 20 3.12 1.69 -15.47
C ALA A 20 3.95 0.57 -16.14
N GLU A 21 5.26 0.78 -16.32
CA GLU A 21 6.19 -0.26 -16.79
C GLU A 21 6.23 -1.49 -15.86
N ALA A 22 5.90 -1.32 -14.58
CA ALA A 22 5.84 -2.41 -13.62
C ALA A 22 4.91 -3.56 -14.06
N PHE A 23 3.81 -3.26 -14.78
CA PHE A 23 2.88 -4.27 -15.28
C PHE A 23 3.39 -4.97 -16.55
N ILE A 24 4.32 -4.36 -17.27
CA ILE A 24 4.98 -4.96 -18.43
C ILE A 24 6.10 -5.89 -17.94
N ILE A 25 6.94 -5.42 -17.01
CA ILE A 25 8.00 -6.21 -16.38
C ILE A 25 7.39 -7.39 -15.61
N GLY A 26 6.27 -7.15 -14.92
CA GLY A 26 5.59 -8.12 -14.08
C GLY A 26 4.61 -9.04 -14.81
N GLU A 27 4.47 -8.97 -16.14
CA GLU A 27 3.45 -9.72 -16.90
C GLU A 27 3.42 -11.22 -16.54
N GLU A 28 4.56 -11.91 -16.65
CA GLU A 28 4.63 -13.34 -16.34
C GLU A 28 4.38 -13.65 -14.85
N PHE A 29 4.66 -12.70 -13.96
CA PHE A 29 4.38 -12.85 -12.54
C PHE A 29 2.90 -12.67 -12.22
N ILE A 30 2.23 -11.74 -12.91
CA ILE A 30 0.81 -11.46 -12.75
C ILE A 30 -0.04 -12.60 -13.34
N GLY A 31 0.34 -13.13 -14.51
CA GLY A 31 -0.43 -14.18 -15.18
C GLY A 31 -1.86 -13.73 -15.46
N ASP A 32 -2.84 -14.49 -14.97
CA ASP A 32 -4.27 -14.20 -15.12
C ASP A 32 -4.89 -13.59 -13.85
N ASP A 33 -4.08 -13.28 -12.83
CA ASP A 33 -4.54 -12.77 -11.54
C ASP A 33 -4.78 -11.26 -11.56
N ASN A 34 -5.58 -10.78 -10.60
CA ASN A 34 -5.65 -9.37 -10.24
C ASN A 34 -4.41 -8.97 -9.44
N VAL A 35 -4.00 -7.69 -9.52
CA VAL A 35 -2.73 -7.24 -8.96
C VAL A 35 -2.86 -5.94 -8.17
N ALA A 36 -2.10 -5.83 -7.08
CA ALA A 36 -1.89 -4.58 -6.36
C ALA A 36 -0.46 -4.08 -6.59
N MET A 37 -0.32 -2.79 -6.87
CA MET A 37 0.96 -2.10 -6.98
C MET A 37 1.09 -1.09 -5.85
N VAL A 38 2.23 -1.10 -5.15
CA VAL A 38 2.59 -0.11 -4.13
C VAL A 38 3.96 0.45 -4.45
N LEU A 39 4.12 1.77 -4.31
CA LEU A 39 5.43 2.42 -4.44
C LEU A 39 6.26 2.18 -3.17
N GLY A 40 7.52 1.79 -3.35
CA GLY A 40 8.38 1.36 -2.24
C GLY A 40 8.76 2.45 -1.24
N ASP A 41 8.50 3.71 -1.55
CA ASP A 41 8.80 4.90 -0.74
C ASP A 41 7.56 5.49 -0.04
N ASN A 42 6.40 4.84 -0.18
CA ASN A 42 5.12 5.28 0.38
C ASN A 42 4.84 4.60 1.72
N ILE A 43 4.60 5.40 2.76
CA ILE A 43 4.22 4.93 4.09
C ILE A 43 2.77 5.32 4.36
N PHE A 44 1.96 4.33 4.76
CA PHE A 44 0.57 4.51 5.14
C PHE A 44 0.37 4.09 6.59
N TYR A 45 -0.36 4.89 7.35
CA TYR A 45 -0.74 4.58 8.72
C TYR A 45 -2.13 5.12 9.04
N GLY A 46 -2.93 4.35 9.77
CA GLY A 46 -4.22 4.82 10.26
C GLY A 46 -5.14 3.68 10.65
N GLN A 47 -6.14 4.01 11.46
CA GLN A 47 -7.13 3.04 11.93
C GLN A 47 -7.93 2.47 10.74
N SER A 48 -8.27 1.19 10.82
CA SER A 48 -9.06 0.47 9.80
C SER A 48 -8.46 0.47 8.39
N PHE A 49 -7.16 0.77 8.24
CA PHE A 49 -6.54 0.72 6.91
C PHE A 49 -6.62 -0.68 6.29
N SER A 50 -6.44 -1.74 7.09
CA SER A 50 -6.61 -3.12 6.65
C SER A 50 -7.99 -3.43 6.07
N GLU A 51 -9.06 -2.80 6.56
CA GLU A 51 -10.42 -2.99 6.01
C GLU A 51 -10.56 -2.33 4.63
N HIS A 52 -10.00 -1.14 4.47
CA HIS A 52 -9.92 -0.47 3.18
C HIS A 52 -9.12 -1.30 2.16
N LEU A 53 -8.00 -1.90 2.58
CA LEU A 53 -7.19 -2.75 1.72
C LEU A 53 -7.92 -4.04 1.33
N LYS A 54 -8.60 -4.70 2.26
CA LYS A 54 -9.40 -5.90 1.97
C LYS A 54 -10.52 -5.60 0.96
N LYS A 55 -11.18 -4.44 1.09
CA LYS A 55 -12.21 -4.00 0.16
C LYS A 55 -11.65 -3.74 -1.25
N ALA A 56 -10.48 -3.12 -1.35
CA ALA A 56 -9.80 -2.89 -2.63
C ALA A 56 -9.27 -4.20 -3.25
N ALA A 57 -8.77 -5.12 -2.43
CA ALA A 57 -8.30 -6.45 -2.87
C ALA A 57 -9.43 -7.37 -3.35
N ALA A 58 -10.67 -7.15 -2.89
CA ALA A 58 -11.86 -7.86 -3.36
C ALA A 58 -12.40 -7.32 -4.70
N LEU A 59 -11.65 -6.46 -5.40
CA LEU A 59 -12.00 -5.98 -6.71
C LEU A 59 -12.02 -7.14 -7.72
N GLU A 60 -13.16 -7.37 -8.36
CA GLU A 60 -13.29 -8.35 -9.44
C GLU A 60 -12.94 -7.75 -10.81
N ASN A 61 -13.40 -6.53 -11.07
CA ASN A 61 -13.25 -5.84 -12.36
C ASN A 61 -12.93 -4.35 -12.15
N GLY A 62 -12.11 -3.80 -13.02
CA GLY A 62 -11.73 -2.39 -13.08
C GLY A 62 -10.44 -2.05 -12.32
N ALA A 63 -10.38 -0.82 -11.83
CA ALA A 63 -9.27 -0.31 -11.03
C ALA A 63 -9.80 0.27 -9.71
N TYR A 64 -8.98 0.24 -8.67
CA TYR A 64 -9.26 0.83 -7.38
C TYR A 64 -8.04 1.61 -6.89
N VAL A 65 -8.23 2.91 -6.69
CA VAL A 65 -7.18 3.80 -6.17
C VAL A 65 -7.67 4.53 -4.93
N PHE A 66 -6.77 5.21 -4.25
CA PHE A 66 -7.09 5.99 -3.06
C PHE A 66 -7.00 7.49 -3.36
N GLY A 67 -7.76 8.29 -2.62
CA GLY A 67 -7.64 9.75 -2.65
C GLY A 67 -7.24 10.25 -1.27
N TYR A 68 -6.17 11.02 -1.18
CA TYR A 68 -5.68 11.60 0.06
C TYR A 68 -5.65 13.12 -0.03
N TYR A 69 -6.22 13.79 0.98
CA TYR A 69 -6.24 15.24 1.02
C TYR A 69 -4.83 15.80 1.31
N VAL A 70 -4.28 16.59 0.39
CA VAL A 70 -2.97 17.21 0.53
C VAL A 70 -3.05 18.74 0.47
N GLN A 71 -2.08 19.40 1.11
CA GLN A 71 -1.96 20.85 1.01
C GLN A 71 -1.41 21.30 -0.35
N ASN A 72 -0.49 20.53 -0.93
CA ASN A 72 0.13 20.82 -2.23
C ASN A 72 -0.17 19.71 -3.25
N PRO A 73 -1.33 19.73 -3.91
CA PRO A 73 -1.72 18.70 -4.89
C PRO A 73 -0.90 18.74 -6.19
N LYS A 74 -0.19 19.83 -6.49
CA LYS A 74 0.56 19.99 -7.77
C LYS A 74 1.71 19.00 -7.97
N ALA A 75 2.17 18.36 -6.89
CA ALA A 75 3.27 17.41 -6.93
C ALA A 75 2.85 15.99 -7.33
N PHE A 76 1.53 15.72 -7.44
CA PHE A 76 0.97 14.38 -7.57
C PHE A 76 -0.06 14.30 -8.70
N GLY A 77 -0.51 13.08 -8.99
CA GLY A 77 -1.76 12.85 -9.72
C GLY A 77 -2.95 13.35 -8.89
N VAL A 78 -3.76 14.25 -9.45
CA VAL A 78 -4.91 14.86 -8.76
C VAL A 78 -6.19 14.26 -9.30
N VAL A 79 -7.06 13.82 -8.39
CA VAL A 79 -8.35 13.23 -8.69
C VAL A 79 -9.48 14.20 -8.35
N GLU A 80 -10.39 14.43 -9.29
CA GLU A 80 -11.57 15.26 -9.12
C GLU A 80 -12.82 14.38 -9.06
N PHE A 81 -13.77 14.78 -8.22
CA PHE A 81 -15.04 14.07 -8.02
C PHE A 81 -16.21 14.98 -8.32
N ASP A 82 -17.32 14.41 -8.80
CA ASP A 82 -18.61 15.07 -8.79
C ASP A 82 -19.28 15.05 -7.39
N GLU A 83 -20.47 15.63 -7.30
CA GLU A 83 -21.26 15.71 -6.07
C GLU A 83 -21.70 14.33 -5.54
N GLU A 84 -21.70 13.31 -6.40
CA GLU A 84 -22.07 11.92 -6.07
C GLU A 84 -20.84 11.08 -5.71
N GLY A 85 -19.64 11.66 -5.77
CA GLY A 85 -18.36 11.01 -5.45
C GLY A 85 -17.78 10.17 -6.58
N LYS A 86 -18.30 10.29 -7.80
CA LYS A 86 -17.75 9.64 -8.99
C LYS A 86 -16.57 10.44 -9.53
N VAL A 87 -15.53 9.75 -10.00
CA VAL A 87 -14.36 10.38 -10.61
C VAL A 87 -14.73 11.04 -11.94
N ILE A 88 -14.44 12.33 -12.05
CA ILE A 88 -14.68 13.11 -13.28
C ILE A 88 -13.40 13.51 -14.01
N SER A 89 -12.28 13.64 -13.29
CA SER A 89 -11.00 13.88 -13.94
C SER A 89 -9.82 13.36 -13.12
N LEU A 90 -8.75 13.02 -13.84
CA LEU A 90 -7.45 12.64 -13.32
C LEU A 90 -6.38 13.40 -14.10
N GLU A 91 -5.52 14.12 -13.40
CA GLU A 91 -4.47 14.92 -14.03
C GLU A 91 -3.13 14.69 -13.33
N GLU A 92 -2.07 14.41 -14.11
CA GLU A 92 -0.71 14.24 -13.58
C GLU A 92 -0.08 15.62 -13.38
N LYS A 93 0.32 15.91 -12.13
CA LYS A 93 1.04 17.14 -11.73
C LYS A 93 0.45 18.42 -12.35
N PRO A 94 -0.86 18.69 -12.17
CA PRO A 94 -1.52 19.80 -12.85
C PRO A 94 -0.99 21.15 -12.36
N LYS A 95 -0.79 22.08 -13.29
CA LYS A 95 -0.42 23.47 -12.97
C LYS A 95 -1.51 24.16 -12.13
N ASN A 96 -2.78 23.85 -12.43
CA ASN A 96 -3.98 24.35 -11.77
C ASN A 96 -4.84 23.16 -11.31
N PRO A 97 -4.56 22.60 -10.11
CA PRO A 97 -5.24 21.41 -9.60
C PRO A 97 -6.73 21.68 -9.38
N LYS A 98 -7.58 20.80 -9.90
CA LYS A 98 -9.05 20.91 -9.76
C LYS A 98 -9.58 20.47 -8.38
N SER A 99 -8.78 19.72 -7.64
CA SER A 99 -9.09 19.31 -6.27
C SER A 99 -7.84 19.33 -5.38
N LYS A 100 -8.03 19.08 -4.09
CA LYS A 100 -6.94 18.86 -3.12
C LYS A 100 -6.66 17.38 -2.84
N TYR A 101 -7.24 16.48 -3.62
CA TYR A 101 -7.05 15.05 -3.44
C TYR A 101 -5.98 14.53 -4.39
N ALA A 102 -4.87 14.09 -3.82
CA ALA A 102 -3.83 13.38 -4.52
C ALA A 102 -4.10 11.88 -4.52
N VAL A 103 -3.67 11.20 -5.58
CA VAL A 103 -3.67 9.74 -5.66
C VAL A 103 -2.32 9.26 -5.10
N PRO A 104 -2.30 8.58 -3.94
CA PRO A 104 -1.07 8.07 -3.36
C PRO A 104 -0.58 6.83 -4.12
N GLY A 105 0.64 6.41 -3.83
CA GLY A 105 1.32 5.29 -4.50
C GLY A 105 0.80 3.90 -4.14
N LEU A 106 -0.52 3.68 -4.19
CA LEU A 106 -1.17 2.41 -3.91
C LEU A 106 -2.37 2.21 -4.84
N TYR A 107 -2.31 1.13 -5.63
CA TYR A 107 -3.22 0.88 -6.74
C TYR A 107 -3.61 -0.59 -6.78
N PHE A 108 -4.86 -0.88 -7.09
CA PHE A 108 -5.36 -2.24 -7.32
C PHE A 108 -6.00 -2.29 -8.69
N TYR A 109 -5.72 -3.35 -9.45
CA TYR A 109 -6.22 -3.51 -10.80
C TYR A 109 -6.69 -4.93 -11.04
N ASP A 110 -7.69 -5.05 -11.91
CA ASP A 110 -7.96 -6.30 -12.59
C ASP A 110 -6.81 -6.70 -13.53
N ASN A 111 -6.88 -7.94 -14.03
CA ASN A 111 -5.85 -8.47 -14.92
C ASN A 111 -5.65 -7.66 -16.22
N SER A 112 -6.66 -6.92 -16.68
CA SER A 112 -6.58 -6.13 -17.93
C SER A 112 -5.52 -5.03 -17.90
N VAL A 113 -4.95 -4.75 -16.73
CA VAL A 113 -3.88 -3.77 -16.50
C VAL A 113 -2.64 -4.04 -17.34
N VAL A 114 -2.31 -5.30 -17.61
CA VAL A 114 -1.12 -5.68 -18.38
C VAL A 114 -1.23 -5.17 -19.81
N GLU A 115 -2.33 -5.49 -20.50
CA GLU A 115 -2.56 -5.06 -21.87
C GLU A 115 -2.77 -3.55 -21.97
N LYS A 116 -3.46 -2.95 -21.00
CA LYS A 116 -3.64 -1.50 -20.91
C LYS A 116 -2.30 -0.78 -20.74
N ALA A 117 -1.40 -1.28 -19.89
CA ALA A 117 -0.07 -0.72 -19.68
C ALA A 117 0.80 -0.81 -20.96
N LYS A 118 0.76 -1.93 -21.67
CA LYS A 118 1.45 -2.09 -22.97
C LYS A 118 0.93 -1.14 -24.06
N ALA A 119 -0.35 -0.77 -24.00
CA ALA A 119 -0.97 0.15 -24.97
C ALA A 119 -0.70 1.64 -24.68
N LEU A 120 -0.13 1.97 -23.51
CA LEU A 120 0.19 3.35 -23.16
C LEU A 120 1.27 3.93 -24.06
N LYS A 121 1.19 5.24 -24.25
CA LYS A 121 2.23 6.03 -24.93
C LYS A 121 3.04 6.78 -23.86
N PRO A 122 4.37 6.91 -24.03
CA PRO A 122 5.17 7.73 -23.14
C PRO A 122 4.66 9.18 -23.09
N SER A 123 4.72 9.79 -21.91
CA SER A 123 4.36 11.19 -21.70
C SER A 123 5.39 12.15 -22.30
N GLU A 124 5.18 13.46 -22.16
CA GLU A 124 6.19 14.48 -22.52
C GLU A 124 7.54 14.28 -21.78
N ARG A 125 7.55 13.48 -20.71
CA ARG A 125 8.73 13.12 -19.92
C ARG A 125 9.36 11.79 -20.33
N GLU A 126 8.87 11.17 -21.41
CA GLU A 126 9.29 9.84 -21.87
C GLU A 126 9.01 8.71 -20.84
N GLU A 127 8.02 8.92 -19.96
CA GLU A 127 7.61 7.96 -18.93
C GLU A 127 6.22 7.38 -19.23
N LEU A 128 6.00 6.10 -18.89
CA LEU A 128 4.70 5.46 -18.85
C LEU A 128 3.99 5.81 -17.54
N GLU A 129 3.14 6.84 -17.60
CA GLU A 129 2.51 7.43 -16.42
C GLU A 129 1.39 6.54 -15.87
N ILE A 130 1.41 6.26 -14.57
CA ILE A 130 0.33 5.54 -13.90
C ILE A 130 -0.99 6.31 -13.95
N THR A 131 -0.92 7.65 -14.01
CA THR A 131 -2.10 8.50 -14.15
C THR A 131 -2.78 8.31 -15.49
N ASP A 132 -2.03 8.07 -16.57
CA ASP A 132 -2.62 7.75 -17.88
C ASP A 132 -3.25 6.36 -17.88
N LEU A 133 -2.65 5.38 -17.20
CA LEU A 133 -3.28 4.08 -16.96
C LEU A 133 -4.61 4.22 -16.22
N ASN A 134 -4.64 5.01 -15.15
CA ASN A 134 -5.85 5.27 -14.37
C ASN A 134 -6.93 5.97 -15.18
N LYS A 135 -6.55 6.87 -16.11
CA LYS A 135 -7.50 7.52 -17.03
C LYS A 135 -8.20 6.52 -17.95
N VAL A 136 -7.50 5.49 -18.44
CA VAL A 136 -8.12 4.44 -19.27
C VAL A 136 -9.28 3.78 -18.52
N TYR A 137 -9.05 3.37 -17.26
CA TYR A 137 -10.11 2.80 -16.41
C TYR A 137 -11.21 3.83 -16.07
N MET A 138 -10.86 5.10 -15.91
CA MET A 138 -11.84 6.17 -15.68
C MET A 138 -12.75 6.37 -16.88
N GLU A 139 -12.21 6.41 -18.09
CA GLU A 139 -12.95 6.56 -19.35
C GLU A 139 -13.87 5.37 -19.61
N GLU A 140 -13.47 4.16 -19.20
CA GLU A 140 -14.32 2.96 -19.19
C GLU A 140 -15.41 2.98 -18.11
N GLY A 141 -15.36 3.91 -17.16
CA GLY A 141 -16.24 3.93 -16.00
C GLY A 141 -15.96 2.82 -14.97
N SER A 142 -14.79 2.18 -15.05
CA SER A 142 -14.37 1.04 -14.23
C SER A 142 -13.37 1.43 -13.13
N LEU A 143 -13.01 2.72 -13.02
CA LEU A 143 -12.20 3.24 -11.92
C LEU A 143 -13.03 3.57 -10.68
N LYS A 144 -12.66 2.97 -9.54
CA LYS A 144 -13.18 3.27 -8.21
C LYS A 144 -12.14 4.03 -7.39
N VAL A 145 -12.61 4.93 -6.53
CA VAL A 145 -11.74 5.69 -5.63
C VAL A 145 -12.27 5.67 -4.22
N GLN A 146 -11.39 5.39 -3.27
CA GLN A 146 -11.68 5.51 -1.83
C GLN A 146 -10.93 6.68 -1.24
N LEU A 147 -11.67 7.63 -0.67
CA LEU A 147 -11.07 8.72 0.09
C LEU A 147 -10.54 8.20 1.43
N LEU A 148 -9.28 8.48 1.70
CA LEU A 148 -8.63 8.27 2.98
C LEU A 148 -8.96 9.45 3.89
N GLY A 149 -9.65 9.16 5.00
CA GLY A 149 -10.13 10.18 5.94
C GLY A 149 -8.99 10.88 6.70
N ARG A 150 -9.32 11.95 7.44
CA ARG A 150 -8.37 12.78 8.19
C ARG A 150 -7.54 12.04 9.25
N GLY A 151 -7.99 10.86 9.69
CA GLY A 151 -7.26 10.01 10.64
C GLY A 151 -6.17 9.14 9.99
N MET A 152 -6.05 9.18 8.67
CA MET A 152 -4.99 8.52 7.92
C MET A 152 -3.78 9.45 7.80
N ALA A 153 -2.60 8.88 7.89
CA ALA A 153 -1.35 9.50 7.51
C ALA A 153 -0.82 8.81 6.25
N TRP A 154 -0.51 9.62 5.24
CA TRP A 154 0.27 9.21 4.08
C TRP A 154 1.55 10.05 4.05
N LEU A 155 2.69 9.37 4.01
CA LEU A 155 4.01 9.97 4.05
C LEU A 155 4.81 9.46 2.84
N ASP A 156 5.17 10.39 1.95
CA ASP A 156 6.05 10.16 0.80
C ASP A 156 7.49 10.54 1.19
N THR A 157 8.42 9.59 1.08
CA THR A 157 9.81 9.74 1.54
C THR A 157 10.79 10.20 0.45
N GLY A 158 10.30 10.77 -0.65
CA GLY A 158 11.09 11.20 -1.81
C GLY A 158 12.14 12.32 -1.59
N ASN A 159 12.23 12.96 -0.41
CA ASN A 159 13.30 13.92 -0.10
C ASN A 159 13.76 13.88 1.36
N HIS A 160 14.90 14.51 1.67
CA HIS A 160 15.50 14.48 3.01
C HIS A 160 14.57 15.01 4.11
N ALA A 161 13.81 16.06 3.83
CA ALA A 161 12.91 16.66 4.81
C ALA A 161 11.70 15.74 5.07
N SER A 162 11.11 15.16 4.02
CA SER A 162 9.98 14.25 4.17
C SER A 162 10.38 12.93 4.82
N MET A 163 11.60 12.43 4.55
CA MET A 163 12.16 11.26 5.22
C MET A 163 12.36 11.48 6.72
N LEU A 164 12.85 12.65 7.14
CA LEU A 164 12.96 13.01 8.56
C LEU A 164 11.58 13.12 9.22
N GLN A 165 10.61 13.73 8.53
CA GLN A 165 9.23 13.82 9.03
C GLN A 165 8.61 12.44 9.23
N ALA A 166 8.79 11.52 8.27
CA ALA A 166 8.31 10.16 8.38
C ALA A 166 8.96 9.40 9.53
N SER A 167 10.28 9.57 9.73
CA SER A 167 11.02 8.95 10.83
C SER A 167 10.49 9.44 12.19
N ASN A 168 10.31 10.75 12.35
CA ASN A 168 9.76 11.34 13.57
C ASN A 168 8.32 10.89 13.82
N PHE A 169 7.50 10.75 12.78
CA PHE A 169 6.14 10.24 12.90
C PHE A 169 6.13 8.80 13.42
N VAL A 170 6.92 7.92 12.81
CA VAL A 170 7.01 6.51 13.22
C VAL A 170 7.51 6.41 14.66
N GLU A 171 8.57 7.14 15.02
CA GLU A 171 9.08 7.16 16.39
C GLU A 171 7.99 7.56 17.39
N ALA A 172 7.31 8.68 17.15
CA ALA A 172 6.30 9.21 18.07
C ALA A 172 5.12 8.24 18.27
N VAL A 173 4.67 7.58 17.20
CA VAL A 173 3.59 6.59 17.30
C VAL A 173 4.05 5.37 18.09
N GLN A 174 5.21 4.78 17.74
CA GLN A 174 5.69 3.56 18.38
C GLN A 174 6.04 3.78 19.86
N SER A 175 6.63 4.92 20.20
CA SER A 175 6.99 5.24 21.60
C SER A 175 5.76 5.53 22.47
N THR A 176 4.68 6.05 21.87
CA THR A 176 3.42 6.31 22.58
C THR A 176 2.57 5.05 22.75
N GLN A 177 2.47 4.21 21.72
CA GLN A 177 1.57 3.06 21.72
C GLN A 177 2.23 1.76 22.21
N GLY A 178 3.56 1.66 22.12
CA GLY A 178 4.29 0.43 22.41
C GLY A 178 4.21 -0.64 21.31
N THR A 179 3.54 -0.34 20.19
CA THR A 179 3.40 -1.22 19.02
C THR A 179 4.20 -0.72 17.84
N TYR A 180 4.68 -1.62 16.99
CA TYR A 180 5.48 -1.26 15.81
C TYR A 180 4.61 -1.00 14.58
N ILE A 181 4.98 0.00 13.77
CA ILE A 181 4.39 0.22 12.45
C ILE A 181 5.13 -0.70 11.46
N ALA A 182 4.37 -1.47 10.68
CA ALA A 182 4.89 -2.34 9.63
C ALA A 182 5.89 -3.42 10.10
N CYS A 183 5.71 -3.96 11.32
CA CYS A 183 6.43 -5.16 11.76
C CYS A 183 5.96 -6.39 10.95
N LEU A 184 6.82 -6.88 10.04
CA LEU A 184 6.44 -7.91 9.08
C LEU A 184 6.19 -9.27 9.73
N GLU A 185 6.97 -9.63 10.74
CA GLU A 185 6.83 -10.88 11.49
C GLU A 185 5.51 -10.89 12.28
N GLU A 186 5.15 -9.76 12.91
CA GLU A 186 3.86 -9.62 13.60
C GLU A 186 2.70 -9.75 12.61
N ILE A 187 2.76 -9.06 11.46
CA ILE A 187 1.73 -9.17 10.42
C ILE A 187 1.60 -10.62 9.97
N ALA A 188 2.71 -11.28 9.61
CA ALA A 188 2.70 -12.67 9.17
C ALA A 188 2.13 -13.62 10.23
N TYR A 189 2.47 -13.42 11.51
CA TYR A 189 1.96 -14.24 12.60
C TYR A 189 0.47 -14.02 12.85
N ARG A 190 0.00 -12.77 12.88
CA ARG A 190 -1.44 -12.44 13.03
C ARG A 190 -2.28 -12.96 11.86
N GLN A 191 -1.72 -13.02 10.65
CA GLN A 191 -2.38 -13.61 9.48
C GLN A 191 -2.28 -15.15 9.43
N GLY A 192 -1.53 -15.77 10.36
CA GLY A 192 -1.34 -17.22 10.40
C GLY A 192 -0.39 -17.76 9.32
N TRP A 193 0.40 -16.91 8.67
CA TRP A 193 1.37 -17.33 7.65
C TRP A 193 2.59 -18.02 8.26
N ILE A 194 2.91 -17.69 9.51
CA ILE A 194 3.99 -18.29 10.28
C ILE A 194 3.52 -18.65 11.69
N SER A 195 4.17 -19.63 12.32
CA SER A 195 3.87 -20.04 13.70
C SER A 195 4.53 -19.12 14.74
N SER A 196 4.04 -19.16 15.98
CA SER A 196 4.69 -18.50 17.12
C SER A 196 6.14 -18.95 17.30
N GLN A 197 6.42 -20.24 17.13
CA GLN A 197 7.80 -20.76 17.17
C GLN A 197 8.69 -20.11 16.11
N LYS A 198 8.18 -19.87 14.90
CA LYS A 198 8.94 -19.21 13.83
C LYS A 198 9.26 -17.77 14.18
N VAL A 199 8.32 -17.03 14.80
CA VAL A 199 8.58 -15.67 15.29
C VAL A 199 9.66 -15.66 16.37
N ILE A 200 9.58 -16.57 17.34
CA ILE A 200 10.61 -16.72 18.39
C ILE A 200 11.97 -17.07 17.78
N ASP A 201 12.03 -17.90 16.74
CA ASP A 201 13.28 -18.20 16.07
C ASP A 201 13.89 -16.98 15.36
N LEU A 202 13.06 -16.14 14.73
CA LEU A 202 13.48 -14.89 14.11
C LEU A 202 13.95 -13.86 15.14
N SER A 203 13.34 -13.82 16.33
CA SER A 203 13.70 -12.85 17.37
C SER A 203 15.07 -13.11 18.01
N LYS A 204 15.54 -14.36 18.04
CA LYS A 204 16.80 -14.78 18.69
C LYS A 204 18.01 -13.94 18.28
N SER A 205 18.17 -13.66 16.99
CA SER A 205 19.29 -12.85 16.48
C SER A 205 19.16 -11.36 16.82
N LEU A 206 17.95 -10.91 17.17
CA LEU A 206 17.58 -9.52 17.42
C LEU A 206 17.36 -9.21 18.90
N MET A 207 17.49 -10.17 19.83
CA MET A 207 17.17 -9.99 21.27
C MET A 207 17.91 -8.85 21.97
N LYS A 208 19.01 -8.36 21.40
CA LYS A 208 19.75 -7.19 21.91
C LYS A 208 19.10 -5.85 21.55
N THR A 209 18.08 -5.84 20.69
CA THR A 209 17.37 -4.65 20.21
C THR A 209 15.96 -4.57 20.81
N GLY A 210 15.33 -3.40 20.73
CA GLY A 210 13.91 -3.26 21.07
C GLY A 210 13.00 -4.10 20.17
N TYR A 211 13.37 -4.27 18.90
CA TYR A 211 12.61 -5.05 17.92
C TYR A 211 12.56 -6.53 18.30
N GLY A 212 13.70 -7.14 18.68
CA GLY A 212 13.71 -8.55 19.07
C GLY A 212 12.90 -8.84 20.32
N LYS A 213 12.91 -7.93 21.30
CA LYS A 213 12.07 -8.04 22.50
C LYS A 213 10.58 -7.93 22.16
N TYR A 214 10.23 -6.94 21.34
CA TYR A 214 8.86 -6.76 20.84
C TYR A 214 8.30 -8.03 20.18
N LEU A 215 9.09 -8.71 19.34
CA LEU A 215 8.67 -9.95 18.70
C LEU A 215 8.34 -11.09 19.69
N VAL A 216 8.96 -11.11 20.87
CA VAL A 216 8.63 -12.09 21.91
C VAL A 216 7.34 -11.66 22.62
N ASP A 217 7.25 -10.37 22.98
CA ASP A 217 6.10 -9.81 23.68
C ASP A 217 4.78 -10.01 22.90
N ILE A 218 4.80 -9.79 21.57
CA ILE A 218 3.60 -10.00 20.73
C ILE A 218 3.19 -11.47 20.64
N VAL A 219 4.14 -12.42 20.73
CA VAL A 219 3.80 -13.85 20.71
C VAL A 219 3.06 -14.20 21.99
N GLU A 220 3.58 -13.76 23.14
CA GLU A 220 2.95 -13.98 24.44
C GLU A 220 1.55 -13.35 24.49
N GLU A 221 1.40 -12.10 24.02
CA GLU A 221 0.11 -11.41 24.01
C GLU A 221 -0.95 -12.16 23.20
N ILE A 222 -0.61 -12.57 21.97
CA ILE A 222 -1.55 -13.22 21.05
C ILE A 222 -1.94 -14.62 21.55
N GLU A 223 -1.00 -15.41 22.09
CA GLU A 223 -1.31 -16.74 22.62
C GLU A 223 -2.22 -16.66 23.85
N VAL A 224 -2.04 -15.63 24.70
CA VAL A 224 -2.95 -15.36 25.83
C VAL A 224 -4.35 -14.96 25.33
N GLN A 225 -4.44 -14.15 24.27
CA GLN A 225 -5.73 -13.77 23.68
C GLN A 225 -6.48 -14.99 23.11
N LYS A 226 -5.80 -15.83 22.30
CA LYS A 226 -6.37 -17.07 21.75
C LYS A 226 -6.90 -17.99 22.85
N SER A 227 -6.11 -18.20 23.90
CA SER A 227 -6.51 -19.03 25.05
C SER A 227 -7.79 -18.52 25.72
N ARG A 228 -7.95 -17.19 25.84
CA ARG A 228 -9.15 -16.57 26.41
C ARG A 228 -10.38 -16.74 25.51
N GLU A 229 -10.20 -16.58 24.21
CA GLU A 229 -11.28 -16.75 23.22
C GLU A 229 -11.77 -18.20 23.18
N GLU A 230 -10.87 -19.17 23.24
CA GLU A 230 -11.21 -20.59 23.32
C GLU A 230 -12.03 -20.90 24.58
N ILE A 231 -11.61 -20.41 25.75
CA ILE A 231 -12.37 -20.56 27.00
C ILE A 231 -13.76 -19.92 26.88
N ALA A 232 -13.86 -18.74 26.26
CA ALA A 232 -15.14 -18.05 26.06
C ALA A 232 -16.06 -18.78 25.08
N ALA A 233 -15.52 -19.45 24.05
CA ALA A 233 -16.28 -20.20 23.06
C ALA A 233 -16.78 -21.56 23.56
N THR A 234 -16.22 -22.07 24.66
CA THR A 234 -16.57 -23.38 25.25
C THR A 234 -17.55 -23.28 26.44
N ASN A 235 -17.94 -22.07 26.84
CA ASN A 235 -18.91 -21.78 27.90
C ASN A 235 -20.20 -21.18 27.32
#